data_AF-A0A848ZG59-F1
#
_entry.id   AF-A0A848ZG59-F1
#
_cell.length_a   1.000
_cell.length_b   1.000
_cell.length_c   1.000
_cell.angle_alpha   90.00
_cell.angle_beta   90.00
_cell.angle_gamma   90.00
#
_symmetry.space_group_name_H-M   'P 1'
#
loop_
_entity.id
_entity.type
_entity.pdbx_description
1 polymer ?
#
loop_
_entity_poly.entity_id
_entity_poly.type
_entity_poly.pdbx_seq_one_letter_code
_entity_poly.pdbx_strand_id
1 'polypeptide(L)'
;MCGGVTIEELRGKGMALGVDGDYIYQESVIANLSRGQILLIGTDGIWETHNESDEMFGKKRLATLIRENASSTSEKILHSIIKSLKAFRRSVKQEDDVTLAVVEIVQ
;
A
#
# COMPACT_ATOMS: atom_id res chain seq x y z
N MET A 1 3.91 -18.30 21.74
CA MET A 1 4.49 -17.09 21.08
C MET A 1 3.67 -16.84 19.83
N CYS A 2 2.81 -15.81 19.82
CA CYS A 2 1.97 -15.51 18.67
C CYS A 2 2.84 -14.84 17.60
N GLY A 3 3.01 -15.47 16.44
CA GLY A 3 3.77 -14.91 15.32
C GLY A 3 3.12 -13.61 14.84
N GLY A 4 3.85 -12.50 14.87
CA GLY A 4 3.36 -11.21 14.39
C GLY A 4 3.26 -11.17 12.86
N VAL A 5 2.35 -10.33 12.35
CA VAL A 5 2.26 -10.04 10.91
C VAL A 5 3.51 -9.28 10.46
N THR A 6 4.28 -9.88 9.56
CA THR A 6 5.44 -9.25 8.91
C THR A 6 4.98 -8.49 7.68
N ILE A 7 5.48 -7.27 7.50
CA ILE A 7 5.25 -6.46 6.30
C ILE A 7 6.61 -6.20 5.68
N GLU A 8 6.74 -6.54 4.41
CA GLU A 8 7.92 -6.29 3.59
C GLU A 8 7.56 -5.26 2.51
N GLU A 9 8.39 -4.22 2.37
CA GLU A 9 8.22 -3.22 1.32
C GLU A 9 9.06 -3.62 0.10
N LEU A 10 8.37 -3.95 -1.00
CA LEU A 10 9.03 -4.34 -2.24
C LEU A 10 9.42 -3.10 -3.03
N ARG A 11 10.67 -2.68 -2.90
CA ARG A 11 11.21 -1.52 -3.63
C ARG A 11 11.95 -1.97 -4.88
N GLY A 12 11.46 -1.52 -6.03
CA GLY A 12 12.25 -1.54 -7.26
C GLY A 12 13.35 -0.47 -7.22
N LYS A 13 14.44 -0.72 -7.94
CA LYS A 13 15.42 0.32 -8.29
C LYS A 13 15.06 0.88 -9.66
N GLY A 14 15.33 2.15 -9.90
CA GLY A 14 15.13 2.76 -11.20
C GLY A 14 14.69 4.20 -11.14
N MET A 15 14.51 4.78 -12.32
CA MET A 15 13.98 6.12 -12.51
C MET A 15 12.54 6.07 -13.03
N ALA A 16 11.82 7.19 -12.92
CA ALA A 16 10.52 7.31 -13.55
C ALA A 16 10.61 7.05 -15.07
N LEU A 17 9.59 6.39 -15.61
CA LEU A 17 9.52 6.11 -17.05
C LEU A 17 9.57 7.42 -17.85
N GLY A 18 10.36 7.42 -18.93
CA GLY A 18 10.50 8.56 -19.83
C GLY A 18 11.60 9.57 -19.45
N VAL A 19 12.34 9.37 -18.35
CA VAL A 19 13.49 10.22 -18.01
C VAL A 19 14.70 9.93 -18.89
N ASP A 20 14.98 8.66 -19.15
CA ASP A 20 16.06 8.20 -20.02
C ASP A 20 15.56 7.03 -20.88
N GLY A 21 15.64 7.18 -22.20
CA GLY A 21 15.18 6.18 -23.17
C GLY A 21 16.06 4.94 -23.25
N ASP A 22 17.30 5.03 -22.77
CA ASP A 22 18.27 3.93 -22.77
C ASP A 22 18.31 3.19 -21.42
N TYR A 23 17.52 3.63 -20.43
CA TYR A 23 17.49 2.99 -19.12
C TYR A 23 16.81 1.61 -19.17
N ILE A 24 17.57 0.57 -18.84
CA ILE A 24 17.08 -0.81 -18.76
C ILE A 24 16.59 -1.10 -17.34
N TYR A 25 15.27 -1.25 -17.19
CA TYR A 25 14.64 -1.60 -15.92
C TYR A 25 14.97 -3.03 -15.49
N GLN A 26 15.21 -3.21 -14.20
CA GLN A 26 15.49 -4.51 -13.61
C GLN A 26 14.20 -5.14 -13.08
N GLU A 27 14.01 -6.41 -13.38
CA GLU A 27 12.92 -7.21 -12.83
C GLU A 27 13.28 -7.73 -11.43
N SER A 28 12.27 -7.93 -10.59
CA SER A 28 12.41 -8.57 -9.27
C SER A 28 11.34 -9.65 -9.15
N VAL A 29 11.73 -10.82 -8.62
CA VAL A 29 10.87 -12.00 -8.55
C VAL A 29 10.82 -12.50 -7.11
N ILE A 30 9.61 -12.73 -6.61
CA ILE A 30 9.36 -13.44 -5.36
C ILE A 30 8.78 -14.80 -5.72
N ALA A 31 9.54 -15.86 -5.43
CA ALA A 31 9.08 -17.23 -5.62
C ALA A 31 8.33 -17.74 -4.39
N ASN A 32 7.57 -18.82 -4.57
CA ASN A 32 6.92 -19.58 -3.49
C ASN A 32 5.97 -18.74 -2.62
N LEU A 33 5.16 -17.88 -3.27
CA LEU A 33 4.07 -17.23 -2.58
C LEU A 33 3.15 -18.28 -1.93
N SER A 34 2.81 -18.05 -0.67
CA SER A 34 2.04 -18.98 0.14
C SER A 34 0.63 -18.44 0.37
N ARG A 35 -0.33 -19.35 0.47
CA ARG A 35 -1.72 -19.04 0.83
C ARG A 35 -1.77 -18.10 2.05
N GLY A 36 -2.60 -17.06 1.95
CA GLY A 36 -2.78 -16.05 3.00
C GLY A 36 -1.78 -14.89 2.95
N GLN A 37 -0.79 -14.93 2.05
CA GLN A 37 -0.01 -13.73 1.76
C GLN A 37 -0.86 -12.70 1.00
N ILE A 38 -0.60 -11.43 1.30
CA ILE A 38 -1.31 -10.30 0.70
C ILE A 38 -0.27 -9.40 0.02
N LEU A 39 -0.50 -9.11 -1.26
CA LEU A 39 0.23 -8.10 -1.99
C LEU A 39 -0.62 -6.82 -2.09
N LEU A 40 -0.03 -5.70 -1.70
CA LEU A 40 -0.63 -4.38 -1.82
C LEU A 40 0.19 -3.54 -2.78
N ILE A 41 -0.47 -2.96 -3.78
CA ILE A 41 0.13 -2.08 -4.78
C ILE A 41 -0.65 -0.77 -4.77
N GLY A 42 0.04 0.36 -4.72
CA GLY A 42 -0.64 1.65 -4.78
C GLY A 42 0.30 2.82 -5.05
N THR A 43 -0.31 3.98 -5.30
CA THR A 43 0.38 5.25 -5.49
C THR A 43 0.71 5.90 -4.15
N ASP A 44 1.61 6.87 -4.19
CA ASP A 44 2.03 7.71 -3.06
C ASP A 44 0.90 8.56 -2.48
N GLY A 45 -0.08 8.97 -3.30
CA GLY A 45 -1.31 9.61 -2.82
C GLY A 45 -1.97 8.91 -1.63
N ILE A 46 -1.75 7.60 -1.41
CA ILE A 46 -2.16 6.90 -0.17
C ILE A 46 -1.46 7.46 1.08
N TRP A 47 -0.13 7.47 1.12
CA TRP A 47 0.61 7.89 2.31
C TRP A 47 0.85 9.39 2.36
N GLU A 48 0.70 10.09 1.23
CA GLU A 48 0.81 11.55 1.11
C GLU A 48 -0.51 12.29 1.31
N THR A 49 -1.63 11.58 1.50
CA THR A 49 -2.90 12.23 1.88
C THR A 49 -2.76 13.00 3.20
N HIS A 50 -3.06 14.30 3.18
CA HIS A 50 -3.06 15.18 4.35
C HIS A 50 -4.41 15.23 5.08
N ASN A 51 -4.37 15.56 6.38
CA ASN A 51 -5.54 15.93 7.17
C ASN A 51 -5.67 17.46 7.37
N GLU A 52 -6.65 17.90 8.16
CA GLU A 52 -6.92 19.34 8.43
C GLU A 52 -5.75 20.06 9.13
N SER A 53 -4.83 19.32 9.75
CA SER A 53 -3.63 19.82 10.42
C SER A 53 -2.38 19.75 9.54
N ASP A 54 -2.52 19.48 8.24
CA ASP A 54 -1.41 19.28 7.30
C ASP A 54 -0.49 18.09 7.69
N GLU A 55 -1.03 17.09 8.40
CA GLU A 55 -0.29 15.87 8.69
C GLU A 55 -0.54 14.82 7.60
N MET A 56 0.52 14.22 7.08
CA MET A 56 0.43 13.07 6.18
C MET A 56 -0.14 11.84 6.88
N PHE A 57 -0.92 11.04 6.15
CA PHE A 57 -1.42 9.75 6.62
C PHE A 57 -0.25 8.83 7.01
N GLY A 58 0.75 8.75 6.14
CA GLY A 58 2.03 8.11 6.39
C GLY A 58 2.02 6.58 6.36
N LYS A 59 3.17 6.00 6.01
CA LYS A 59 3.36 4.53 5.90
C LYS A 59 3.14 3.78 7.21
N LYS A 60 3.34 4.43 8.37
CA LYS A 60 3.11 3.81 9.68
C LYS A 60 1.64 3.46 9.90
N ARG A 61 0.70 4.38 9.62
CA ARG A 61 -0.74 4.14 9.78
C ARG A 61 -1.22 3.08 8.79
N LEU A 62 -0.75 3.14 7.55
CA LEU A 62 -1.02 2.12 6.54
C LEU A 62 -0.56 0.73 7.01
N ALA A 63 0.67 0.61 7.49
CA ALA A 63 1.20 -0.66 7.98
C ALA A 63 0.40 -1.19 9.19
N THR A 64 -0.02 -0.33 10.12
CA THR A 64 -0.88 -0.74 11.24
C THR A 64 -2.21 -1.29 10.75
N LEU A 65 -2.89 -0.61 9.82
CA LEU A 65 -4.15 -1.08 9.24
C LEU A 65 -4.02 -2.43 8.55
N ILE A 66 -2.94 -2.64 7.79
CA ILE A 66 -2.66 -3.91 7.13
C ILE A 66 -2.50 -5.01 8.18
N ARG A 67 -1.75 -4.78 9.26
CA ARG A 67 -1.57 -5.78 10.34
C ARG A 67 -2.90 -6.12 11.03
N GLU A 68 -3.72 -5.13 11.32
CA GLU A 68 -5.04 -5.32 11.95
C GLU A 68 -6.02 -6.08 11.07
N ASN A 69 -5.86 -6.01 9.75
CA ASN A 69 -6.73 -6.65 8.77
C ASN A 69 -6.08 -7.86 8.08
N ALA A 70 -4.90 -8.32 8.50
CA ALA A 70 -4.11 -9.32 7.77
C ALA A 70 -4.80 -10.69 7.61
N SER A 71 -5.76 -11.02 8.49
CA SER A 71 -6.57 -12.24 8.39
C SER A 71 -7.92 -12.02 7.72
N SER A 72 -8.16 -10.83 7.14
CA SER A 72 -9.37 -10.51 6.38
C SER A 72 -9.17 -10.75 4.88
N THR A 73 -10.27 -10.81 4.15
CA THR A 73 -10.23 -10.87 2.68
C THR A 73 -9.61 -9.62 2.09
N SER A 74 -9.01 -9.75 0.89
CA SER A 74 -8.50 -8.62 0.10
C SER A 74 -9.50 -7.45 -0.01
N GLU A 75 -10.77 -7.73 -0.29
CA GLU A 75 -11.84 -6.72 -0.36
C GLU A 75 -12.02 -5.95 0.95
N LYS A 76 -11.99 -6.66 2.09
CA LYS A 76 -12.14 -6.01 3.39
C LYS A 76 -10.93 -5.16 3.74
N ILE A 77 -9.72 -5.59 3.37
CA ILE A 77 -8.49 -4.79 3.53
C ILE A 77 -8.59 -3.52 2.68
N LEU A 78 -8.98 -3.64 1.40
CA LEU A 78 -9.19 -2.51 0.49
C LEU A 78 -10.16 -1.49 1.10
N HIS A 79 -11.35 -1.93 1.51
CA HIS A 79 -12.36 -1.07 2.11
C HIS A 79 -11.91 -0.44 3.43
N SER A 80 -11.19 -1.18 4.29
CA SER A 80 -10.63 -0.64 5.53
C SER A 80 -9.65 0.50 5.26
N ILE A 81 -8.76 0.36 4.27
CA ILE A 81 -7.80 1.42 3.90
C ILE A 81 -8.53 2.64 3.34
N ILE A 82 -9.43 2.46 2.37
CA ILE A 82 -10.17 3.57 1.77
C ILE A 82 -11.03 4.32 2.80
N LYS A 83 -11.69 3.59 3.72
CA LYS A 83 -12.46 4.18 4.80
C LYS A 83 -11.56 4.98 5.75
N SER A 84 -10.40 4.44 6.10
CA SER A 84 -9.45 5.12 7.00
C SER A 84 -8.89 6.40 6.36
N LEU A 85 -8.51 6.36 5.07
CA LEU A 85 -8.05 7.54 4.34
C LEU A 85 -9.11 8.65 4.30
N LYS A 86 -10.36 8.29 3.97
CA LYS A 86 -11.48 9.26 3.96
C LYS A 86 -11.72 9.86 5.35
N ALA A 87 -11.68 9.03 6.40
CA ALA A 87 -11.86 9.49 7.76
C ALA A 87 -10.70 10.38 8.24
N PHE A 88 -9.47 10.08 7.82
CA PHE A 88 -8.29 10.86 8.16
C PHE A 88 -8.28 12.23 7.47
N ARG A 89 -8.56 12.26 6.16
CA ARG A 89 -8.60 13.48 5.36
C ARG A 89 -9.78 14.40 5.73
N ARG A 90 -10.91 13.82 6.14
CA ARG A 90 -12.16 14.54 6.45
C ARG A 90 -12.63 15.39 5.26
N SER A 91 -12.74 16.71 5.46
CA SER A 91 -13.21 17.68 4.48
C SER A 91 -12.10 18.20 3.56
N VAL A 92 -10.84 17.90 3.86
CA VAL A 92 -9.68 18.36 3.06
C VAL A 92 -9.78 17.78 1.66
N LYS A 93 -9.45 18.62 0.66
CA LYS A 93 -9.44 18.22 -0.74
C LYS A 93 -8.34 17.17 -0.95
N GLN A 94 -8.61 16.20 -1.80
CA GLN A 94 -7.57 15.29 -2.25
C GLN A 94 -6.58 16.05 -3.14
N GLU A 95 -5.29 15.96 -2.82
CA GLU A 95 -4.22 16.66 -3.55
C GLU A 95 -3.66 15.81 -4.69
N ASP A 96 -3.60 14.50 -4.52
CA ASP A 96 -3.04 13.54 -5.48
C ASP A 96 -3.95 12.31 -5.66
N ASP A 97 -3.79 11.58 -6.76
CA ASP A 97 -4.61 10.42 -7.08
C ASP A 97 -4.28 9.22 -6.18
N VAL A 98 -5.32 8.66 -5.55
CA VAL A 98 -5.21 7.45 -4.72
C VAL A 98 -5.60 6.24 -5.56
N THR A 99 -4.61 5.43 -5.94
CA THR A 99 -4.82 4.15 -6.60
C THR A 99 -4.35 3.02 -5.69
N LEU A 100 -5.18 1.99 -5.52
CA LEU A 100 -4.90 0.85 -4.65
C LEU A 100 -5.41 -0.45 -5.26
N ALA A 101 -4.55 -1.47 -5.30
CA ALA A 101 -4.89 -2.85 -5.61
C ALA A 101 -4.45 -3.75 -4.45
N VAL A 102 -5.33 -4.67 -4.05
CA VAL A 102 -5.05 -5.66 -3.00
C VAL A 102 -5.26 -7.05 -3.60
N VAL A 103 -4.23 -7.87 -3.55
CA VAL A 103 -4.24 -9.25 -4.07
C VAL A 103 -4.00 -10.20 -2.91
N GLU A 104 -4.87 -11.19 -2.77
CA GLU A 104 -4.74 -12.26 -1.78
C GLU A 104 -4.32 -13.55 -2.48
N ILE A 105 -3.28 -14.21 -1.98
CA ILE A 105 -2.85 -15.50 -2.48
C ILE A 105 -3.74 -16.58 -1.89
N VAL A 106 -4.57 -17.18 -2.73
CA VAL A 106 -5.60 -18.15 -2.33
C VAL A 106 -5.24 -19.60 -2.63
N GLN A 107 -4.03 -19.87 -3.15
CA GLN A 107 -3.55 -21.20 -3.51
C GLN A 107 -2.13 -21.39 -3.03
#